data_AF-A0AA43BIN7-F1
#
_entry.id   AF-A0AA43BIN7-F1
#
_cell.length_a   1.000
_cell.length_b   1.000
_cell.length_c   1.000
_cell.angle_alpha   90.00
_cell.angle_beta   90.00
_cell.angle_gamma   90.00
#
_symmetry.space_group_name_H-M   'P 1'
#
loop_
_entity.id
_entity.type
_entity.pdbx_description
1 polymer ?
#
loop_
_entity_poly.entity_id
_entity_poly.type
_entity_poly.pdbx_seq_one_letter_code
_entity_poly.pdbx_strand_id
1 'polypeptide(L)'
;MPIEILIAPAAPSVESAGNFWKYGLPVVSLILGILLKWVLDYAIERRRDAAQRTLRLEQRRDLLKTRRLDAERSNLIAVQAAAVNLLQAGRDLRVARLNAPQPKESWHRALVAPELESEAQRCAAQLLPLSTRLHTPDVAGQVNLFLGEFWKSVGAYSAKESWSLWQGAEAEFAALQRLAGKAIRDLEDERQQLVDAPAQ
;
A
#
# COMPACT_ATOMS: atom_id res chain seq x y z
N MET A 1 -10.61 82.57 -71.34
CA MET A 1 -10.91 82.71 -69.90
C MET A 1 -10.81 81.32 -69.27
N PRO A 2 -9.76 81.02 -68.49
CA PRO A 2 -9.67 79.77 -67.74
C PRO A 2 -10.32 79.92 -66.36
N ILE A 3 -11.03 78.89 -65.90
CA ILE A 3 -11.61 78.81 -64.55
C ILE A 3 -10.69 77.91 -63.74
N GLU A 4 -10.02 78.48 -62.74
CA GLU A 4 -9.26 77.72 -61.73
C GLU A 4 -10.22 77.19 -60.66
N ILE A 5 -10.23 75.87 -60.45
CA ILE A 5 -10.97 75.23 -59.35
C ILE A 5 -9.97 74.97 -58.23
N LEU A 6 -10.04 75.79 -57.18
CA LEU A 6 -9.37 75.57 -55.90
C LEU A 6 -10.11 74.45 -55.14
N ILE A 7 -9.51 73.25 -55.06
CA ILE A 7 -9.96 72.19 -54.16
C ILE A 7 -9.29 72.41 -52.81
N ALA A 8 -10.05 72.91 -51.83
CA ALA A 8 -9.62 72.93 -50.44
C ALA A 8 -9.67 71.51 -49.84
N PRO A 9 -8.69 71.09 -49.02
CA PRO A 9 -8.71 69.79 -48.37
C PRO A 9 -9.77 69.79 -47.26
N ALA A 10 -10.66 68.80 -47.29
CA ALA A 10 -11.61 68.58 -46.20
C ALA A 10 -10.84 68.19 -44.93
N ALA A 11 -10.77 69.09 -43.96
CA ALA A 11 -10.39 68.76 -42.60
C ALA A 11 -11.48 67.85 -41.98
N PRO A 12 -11.12 66.74 -41.31
CA PRO A 12 -12.12 65.90 -40.65
C PRO A 12 -12.81 66.66 -39.52
N SER A 13 -14.14 66.69 -39.58
CA SER A 13 -15.06 67.39 -38.68
C SER A 13 -15.16 66.75 -37.30
N VAL A 14 -15.14 67.59 -36.26
CA VAL A 14 -15.22 67.29 -34.82
C VAL A 14 -16.64 66.88 -34.35
N GLU A 15 -17.62 66.74 -35.25
CA GLU A 15 -19.00 66.28 -34.94
C GLU A 15 -19.13 64.80 -34.55
N SER A 16 -18.04 64.02 -34.66
CA SER A 16 -18.05 62.57 -34.42
C SER A 16 -18.23 62.16 -32.95
N ALA A 17 -18.06 63.05 -31.98
CA ALA A 17 -18.05 62.68 -30.57
C ALA A 17 -19.47 62.39 -30.01
N GLY A 18 -20.48 63.20 -30.34
CA GLY A 18 -21.83 63.05 -29.76
C GLY A 18 -22.56 61.77 -30.20
N ASN A 19 -22.40 61.36 -31.46
CA ASN A 19 -22.98 60.12 -31.99
C ASN A 19 -22.25 58.86 -31.47
N PHE A 20 -20.94 58.97 -31.21
CA PHE A 20 -20.16 57.88 -30.60
C PHE A 20 -20.63 57.57 -29.17
N TRP A 21 -21.00 58.58 -28.38
CA TRP A 21 -21.53 58.36 -27.04
C TRP A 21 -22.92 57.71 -27.03
N LYS A 22 -23.79 58.04 -28.01
CA LYS A 22 -25.16 57.48 -28.08
C LYS A 22 -25.22 56.05 -28.65
N TYR A 23 -24.38 55.74 -29.64
CA TYR A 23 -24.43 54.45 -30.34
C TYR A 23 -23.19 53.57 -30.12
N GLY A 24 -22.03 54.15 -29.78
CA GLY A 24 -20.79 53.42 -29.51
C GLY A 24 -20.69 52.88 -28.08
N LEU A 25 -21.20 53.61 -27.09
CA LEU A 25 -21.13 53.19 -25.68
C LEU A 25 -21.81 51.82 -25.40
N PRO A 26 -22.99 51.50 -25.96
CA PRO A 26 -23.60 50.17 -25.81
C PRO A 26 -22.80 49.04 -26.47
N VAL A 27 -22.14 49.33 -27.59
CA VAL A 27 -21.30 48.35 -28.30
C VAL A 27 -20.02 48.08 -27.53
N VAL A 28 -19.39 49.13 -26.99
CA VAL A 28 -18.19 49.01 -26.16
C VAL A 28 -18.49 48.26 -24.86
N SER A 29 -19.62 48.55 -24.20
CA SER A 29 -20.01 47.83 -22.99
C SER A 29 -20.31 46.35 -23.27
N LEU A 30 -20.91 46.03 -24.42
CA LEU A 30 -21.14 44.64 -24.85
C LEU A 30 -19.82 43.90 -25.06
N ILE A 31 -18.88 44.51 -25.81
CA ILE A 31 -17.56 43.94 -26.07
C ILE A 31 -16.80 43.74 -24.75
N LEU A 32 -16.86 44.72 -23.85
CA LEU A 32 -16.22 44.64 -22.54
C LEU A 32 -16.85 43.54 -21.67
N GLY A 33 -18.16 43.39 -21.70
CA GLY A 33 -18.88 42.32 -20.99
C GLY A 33 -18.51 40.92 -21.50
N ILE A 34 -18.38 40.75 -22.82
CA ILE A 34 -17.96 39.48 -23.42
C ILE A 34 -16.51 39.16 -23.04
N LEU A 35 -15.60 40.13 -23.12
CA LEU A 35 -14.21 39.95 -22.71
C LEU A 35 -14.09 39.59 -21.23
N LEU A 36 -14.81 40.32 -20.37
CA LEU A 36 -14.79 40.06 -18.93
C LEU A 36 -15.31 38.65 -18.61
N LYS A 37 -16.42 38.25 -19.25
CA LYS A 37 -16.95 36.89 -19.11
C LYS A 37 -15.95 35.83 -19.56
N TRP A 38 -15.30 36.03 -20.71
CA TRP A 38 -14.32 35.08 -21.23
C TRP A 38 -13.12 34.91 -20.30
N VAL A 39 -12.64 36.01 -19.71
CA VAL A 39 -11.56 35.97 -18.71
C VAL A 39 -12.00 35.27 -17.43
N LEU A 40 -13.23 35.50 -16.96
CA LEU A 40 -13.80 34.82 -15.79
C LEU A 40 -13.95 33.31 -16.04
N ASP A 41 -14.54 32.92 -17.16
CA ASP A 41 -14.74 31.53 -17.54
C ASP A 41 -13.38 30.81 -17.64
N TYR A 42 -12.39 31.42 -18.29
CA TYR A 42 -11.02 30.89 -18.37
C TYR A 42 -10.35 30.75 -17.00
N ALA A 43 -10.50 31.73 -16.10
CA ALA A 43 -9.94 31.66 -14.76
C ALA A 43 -10.59 30.56 -13.91
N ILE A 44 -11.91 30.36 -14.04
CA ILE A 44 -12.67 29.32 -13.35
C ILE A 44 -12.28 27.93 -13.86
N GLU A 45 -12.21 27.74 -15.19
CA GLU A 45 -11.78 26.47 -15.80
C GLU A 45 -10.36 26.11 -15.37
N ARG A 46 -9.43 27.06 -15.40
CA ARG A 46 -8.04 26.82 -14.98
C ARG A 46 -7.93 26.42 -13.51
N ARG A 47 -8.73 27.03 -12.63
CA ARG A 47 -8.81 26.63 -11.21
C ARG A 47 -9.43 25.25 -11.04
N ARG A 48 -10.48 24.94 -11.80
CA ARG A 48 -11.15 23.64 -11.77
C ARG A 48 -10.22 22.53 -12.25
N ASP A 49 -9.45 22.76 -13.31
CA ASP A 49 -8.46 21.80 -13.81
C ASP A 49 -7.34 21.55 -12.81
N ALA A 50 -6.85 22.62 -12.15
CA ALA A 50 -5.86 22.47 -11.09
C ALA A 50 -6.40 21.64 -9.92
N ALA A 51 -7.62 21.93 -9.45
CA ALA A 51 -8.27 21.17 -8.38
C ALA A 51 -8.54 19.70 -8.79
N GLN A 52 -8.94 19.43 -10.03
CA GLN A 52 -9.12 18.06 -10.51
C GLN A 52 -7.80 17.29 -10.57
N ARG A 53 -6.69 17.94 -10.92
CA ARG A 53 -5.38 17.30 -10.92
C ARG A 53 -4.92 16.96 -9.52
N THR A 54 -5.09 17.86 -8.54
CA THR A 54 -4.72 17.58 -7.13
C THR A 54 -5.58 16.44 -6.57
N LEU A 55 -6.90 16.48 -6.78
CA LEU A 55 -7.81 15.41 -6.34
C LEU A 55 -7.43 14.05 -6.94
N ARG A 56 -7.07 13.98 -8.23
CA ARG A 56 -6.64 12.72 -8.85
C ARG A 56 -5.32 12.19 -8.26
N LEU A 57 -4.40 13.08 -7.89
CA LEU A 57 -3.13 12.68 -7.27
C LEU A 57 -3.34 12.17 -5.85
N GLU A 58 -4.19 12.84 -5.06
CA GLU A 58 -4.59 12.42 -3.72
C GLU A 58 -5.29 11.06 -3.75
N GLN A 59 -6.30 10.90 -4.62
CA GLN A 59 -6.99 9.62 -4.82
C GLN A 59 -6.05 8.48 -5.21
N ARG A 60 -5.07 8.73 -6.10
CA ARG A 60 -4.07 7.72 -6.46
C ARG A 60 -3.19 7.35 -5.28
N ARG A 61 -2.77 8.35 -4.49
CA ARG A 61 -1.93 8.13 -3.31
C ARG A 61 -2.67 7.32 -2.26
N ASP A 62 -3.94 7.62 -2.00
CA ASP A 62 -4.74 6.91 -1.01
C ASP A 62 -5.06 5.48 -1.47
N LEU A 63 -5.33 5.28 -2.75
CA LEU A 63 -5.50 3.95 -3.35
C LEU A 63 -4.22 3.09 -3.22
N LEU A 64 -3.04 3.68 -3.39
CA LEU A 64 -1.78 2.96 -3.20
C LEU A 64 -1.54 2.60 -1.73
N LYS A 65 -1.90 3.48 -0.80
CA LYS A 65 -1.81 3.19 0.65
C LYS A 65 -2.75 2.04 1.05
N THR A 66 -4.02 2.09 0.65
CA THR A 66 -4.99 1.03 0.98
C THR A 66 -4.57 -0.31 0.41
N ARG A 67 -4.08 -0.35 -0.84
CA ARG A 67 -3.52 -1.57 -1.44
C ARG A 67 -2.32 -2.12 -0.68
N ARG A 68 -1.45 -1.26 -0.15
CA ARG A 68 -0.30 -1.69 0.65
C ARG A 68 -0.74 -2.29 1.99
N LEU A 69 -1.69 -1.66 2.68
CA LEU A 69 -2.26 -2.18 3.92
C LEU A 69 -2.94 -3.54 3.70
N ASP A 70 -3.71 -3.67 2.62
CA ASP A 70 -4.39 -4.93 2.27
C ASP A 70 -3.39 -6.04 1.95
N ALA A 71 -2.31 -5.72 1.23
CA ALA A 71 -1.24 -6.66 0.93
C ALA A 71 -0.50 -7.12 2.22
N GLU A 72 -0.20 -6.19 3.13
CA GLU A 72 0.44 -6.49 4.41
C GLU A 72 -0.47 -7.40 5.27
N ARG A 73 -1.75 -7.07 5.39
CA ARG A 73 -2.74 -7.89 6.09
C ARG A 73 -2.81 -9.30 5.50
N SER A 74 -2.88 -9.42 4.18
CA SER A 74 -2.90 -10.73 3.51
C SER A 74 -1.63 -11.53 3.79
N ASN A 75 -0.45 -10.87 3.79
CA ASN A 75 0.81 -11.53 4.12
C ASN A 75 0.84 -12.00 5.58
N LEU A 76 0.37 -11.20 6.54
CA LEU A 76 0.31 -11.57 7.96
C LEU A 76 -0.58 -12.78 8.20
N ILE A 77 -1.75 -12.84 7.56
CA ILE A 77 -2.65 -14.01 7.64
C ILE A 77 -1.97 -15.25 7.05
N ALA A 78 -1.28 -15.11 5.92
CA ALA A 78 -0.53 -16.19 5.31
C ALA A 78 0.62 -16.70 6.22
N VAL A 79 1.30 -15.79 6.93
CA VAL A 79 2.34 -16.15 7.91
C VAL A 79 1.75 -16.96 9.05
N GLN A 80 0.59 -16.56 9.59
CA GLN A 80 -0.06 -17.31 10.67
C GLN A 80 -0.41 -18.73 10.23
N ALA A 81 -0.99 -18.88 9.04
CA ALA A 81 -1.33 -20.20 8.48
C ALA A 81 -0.09 -21.07 8.23
N ALA A 82 0.94 -20.50 7.60
CA ALA A 82 2.18 -21.22 7.30
C ALA A 82 2.94 -21.63 8.58
N ALA A 83 2.94 -20.79 9.62
CA ALA A 83 3.53 -21.10 10.92
C ALA A 83 2.78 -22.23 11.63
N VAL A 84 1.44 -22.26 11.58
CA VAL A 84 0.63 -23.36 12.12
C VAL A 84 0.96 -24.67 11.42
N ASN A 85 1.01 -24.66 10.09
CA ASN A 85 1.33 -25.85 9.30
C ASN A 85 2.73 -26.38 9.61
N LEU A 86 3.73 -25.49 9.75
CA LEU A 86 5.08 -25.90 10.13
C LEU A 86 5.13 -26.51 11.53
N LEU A 87 4.43 -25.92 12.51
CA LEU A 87 4.39 -26.46 13.87
C LEU A 87 3.74 -27.85 13.89
N GLN A 88 2.67 -28.05 13.12
CA GLN A 88 2.00 -29.36 12.98
C GLN A 88 2.94 -30.39 12.35
N ALA A 89 3.58 -30.06 11.21
CA ALA A 89 4.54 -30.94 10.55
C ALA A 89 5.71 -31.32 11.48
N GLY A 90 6.22 -30.36 12.26
CA GLY A 90 7.25 -30.63 13.26
C GLY A 90 6.77 -31.51 14.42
N ARG A 91 5.52 -31.36 14.85
CA ARG A 91 4.92 -32.21 15.88
C ARG A 91 4.78 -33.64 15.37
N ASP A 92 4.31 -33.84 14.16
CA ASP A 92 4.17 -35.15 13.53
C ASP A 92 5.54 -35.82 13.35
N LEU A 93 6.53 -35.07 12.88
CA LEU A 93 7.91 -35.51 12.81
C LEU A 93 8.43 -35.95 14.19
N ARG A 94 8.16 -35.17 15.24
CA ARG A 94 8.60 -35.49 16.61
C ARG A 94 7.93 -36.75 17.15
N VAL A 95 6.62 -36.90 16.94
CA VAL A 95 5.86 -38.10 17.33
C VAL A 95 6.38 -39.33 16.60
N ALA A 96 6.65 -39.22 15.31
CA ALA A 96 7.22 -40.32 14.53
C ALA A 96 8.63 -40.69 15.03
N ARG A 97 9.47 -39.72 15.41
CA ARG A 97 10.79 -39.98 16.02
C ARG A 97 10.71 -40.64 17.40
N LEU A 98 9.70 -40.31 18.21
CA LEU A 98 9.47 -40.97 19.50
C LEU A 98 9.08 -42.45 19.34
N ASN A 99 8.34 -42.77 18.28
CA ASN A 99 7.88 -44.12 17.99
C ASN A 99 8.85 -44.93 17.12
N ALA A 100 9.89 -44.30 16.57
CA ALA A 100 10.90 -44.98 15.78
C ALA A 100 11.66 -46.00 16.67
N PRO A 101 12.03 -47.17 16.13
CA PRO A 101 12.88 -48.12 16.83
C PRO A 101 14.13 -47.40 17.33
N GLN A 102 14.47 -47.56 18.62
CA GLN A 102 15.56 -46.79 19.24
C GLN A 102 16.81 -46.80 18.35
N PRO A 103 17.24 -45.64 17.83
CA PRO A 103 18.50 -45.60 17.14
C PRO A 103 19.60 -45.93 18.16
N LYS A 104 20.55 -46.78 17.76
CA LYS A 104 21.86 -46.85 18.45
C LYS A 104 22.62 -45.51 18.33
N GLU A 105 22.12 -44.60 17.48
CA GLU A 105 22.63 -43.27 17.17
C GLU A 105 21.81 -42.14 17.82
N SER A 106 22.26 -40.90 17.61
CA SER A 106 21.66 -39.64 18.05
C SER A 106 20.23 -39.41 17.54
N TRP A 107 19.41 -38.70 18.33
CA TRP A 107 17.98 -38.41 18.09
C TRP A 107 17.66 -37.89 16.68
N HIS A 108 18.47 -36.98 16.15
CA HIS A 108 18.28 -36.42 14.81
C HIS A 108 18.46 -37.43 13.67
N ARG A 109 19.00 -38.63 13.94
CA ARG A 109 19.16 -39.74 12.96
C ARG A 109 18.11 -40.83 13.11
N ALA A 110 17.11 -40.64 13.97
CA ALA A 110 16.00 -41.59 14.08
C ALA A 110 15.39 -41.78 12.68
N LEU A 111 15.24 -43.04 12.26
CA LEU A 111 14.65 -43.40 10.97
C LEU A 111 13.18 -42.98 10.97
N VAL A 112 12.86 -41.92 10.25
CA VAL A 112 11.50 -41.43 10.04
C VAL A 112 11.12 -41.55 8.56
N ALA A 113 9.83 -41.58 8.27
CA ALA A 113 9.36 -41.50 6.89
C ALA A 113 9.89 -40.21 6.23
N PRO A 114 10.55 -40.28 5.07
CA PRO A 114 11.17 -39.11 4.41
C PRO A 114 10.14 -38.04 4.04
N GLU A 115 8.88 -38.45 3.87
CA GLU A 115 7.74 -37.58 3.63
C GLU A 115 7.56 -36.52 4.72
N LEU A 116 7.75 -36.89 6.00
CA LEU A 116 7.56 -35.97 7.13
C LEU A 116 8.63 -34.86 7.18
N GLU A 117 9.88 -35.23 6.89
CA GLU A 117 10.96 -34.24 6.81
C GLU A 117 10.76 -33.32 5.60
N SER A 118 10.34 -33.88 4.46
CA SER A 118 10.04 -33.10 3.25
C SER A 118 8.87 -32.14 3.47
N GLU A 119 7.86 -32.53 4.26
CA GLU A 119 6.71 -31.70 4.59
C GLU A 119 7.12 -30.54 5.50
N ALA A 120 7.90 -30.80 6.56
CA ALA A 120 8.43 -29.75 7.42
C ALA A 120 9.30 -28.75 6.64
N GLN A 121 10.17 -29.23 5.75
CA GLN A 121 10.96 -28.36 4.87
C GLN A 121 10.08 -27.55 3.91
N ARG A 122 9.04 -28.16 3.34
CA ARG A 122 8.08 -27.48 2.45
C ARG A 122 7.33 -26.38 3.18
N CYS A 123 6.84 -26.64 4.39
CA CYS A 123 6.18 -25.62 5.21
C CYS A 123 7.14 -24.49 5.58
N ALA A 124 8.39 -24.79 5.94
CA ALA A 124 9.38 -23.76 6.23
C ALA A 124 9.73 -22.91 5.00
N ALA A 125 9.82 -23.53 3.82
CA ALA A 125 10.05 -22.84 2.56
C ALA A 125 8.92 -21.85 2.19
N GLN A 126 7.69 -22.08 2.66
CA GLN A 126 6.59 -21.14 2.49
C GLN A 126 6.74 -19.88 3.37
N LEU A 127 7.35 -20.00 4.55
CA LEU A 127 7.55 -18.88 5.48
C LEU A 127 8.66 -17.92 5.03
N LEU A 128 9.72 -18.43 4.39
CA LEU A 128 10.86 -17.62 3.94
C LEU A 128 10.48 -16.43 3.03
N PRO A 129 9.73 -16.61 1.93
CA PRO A 129 9.34 -15.47 1.09
C PRO A 129 8.38 -14.53 1.82
N LEU A 130 7.56 -15.05 2.74
CA LEU A 130 6.64 -14.22 3.51
C LEU A 130 7.39 -13.29 4.47
N SER A 131 8.40 -13.78 5.19
CA SER A 131 9.19 -12.95 6.12
C SER A 131 9.87 -11.77 5.43
N THR A 132 10.30 -11.93 4.18
CA THR A 132 10.91 -10.85 3.39
C THR A 132 9.92 -9.81 2.85
N ARG A 133 8.63 -10.15 2.77
CA ARG A 133 7.57 -9.27 2.25
C ARG A 133 6.86 -8.47 3.34
N LEU A 134 7.05 -8.86 4.60
CA LEU A 134 6.47 -8.15 5.74
C LEU A 134 7.12 -6.77 5.91
N HIS A 135 6.29 -5.76 6.07
CA HIS A 135 6.72 -4.41 6.43
C HIS A 135 6.76 -4.21 7.94
N THR A 136 6.23 -5.16 8.71
CA THR A 136 6.25 -5.15 10.17
C THR A 136 7.52 -5.87 10.69
N PRO A 137 8.59 -5.13 11.08
CA PRO A 137 9.90 -5.71 11.37
C PRO A 137 9.86 -6.66 12.57
N ASP A 138 9.03 -6.36 13.56
CA ASP A 138 8.88 -7.19 14.76
C ASP A 138 8.34 -8.59 14.42
N VAL A 139 7.34 -8.66 13.54
CA VAL A 139 6.78 -9.94 13.08
C VAL A 139 7.81 -10.70 12.25
N ALA A 140 8.52 -10.03 11.34
CA ALA A 140 9.58 -10.66 10.53
C ALA A 140 10.72 -11.21 11.41
N GLY A 141 11.17 -10.45 12.41
CA GLY A 141 12.14 -10.89 13.40
C GLY A 141 11.66 -12.11 14.17
N GLN A 142 10.40 -12.09 14.62
CA GLN A 142 9.78 -13.19 15.36
C GLN A 142 9.65 -14.47 14.52
N VAL A 143 9.39 -14.36 13.21
CA VAL A 143 9.41 -15.52 12.30
C VAL A 143 10.79 -16.18 12.28
N ASN A 144 11.86 -15.38 12.24
CA ASN A 144 13.23 -15.92 12.24
C ASN A 144 13.59 -16.59 13.58
N LEU A 145 13.18 -16.01 14.71
CA LEU A 145 13.36 -16.63 16.03
C LEU A 145 12.64 -17.98 16.12
N PHE A 146 11.37 -18.02 15.70
CA PHE A 146 10.59 -19.25 15.63
C PHE A 146 11.25 -20.31 14.74
N LEU A 147 11.67 -19.96 13.51
CA LEU A 147 12.37 -20.88 12.62
C LEU A 147 13.68 -21.39 13.23
N GLY A 148 14.43 -20.52 13.90
CA GLY A 148 15.67 -20.88 14.59
C GLY A 148 15.44 -21.93 15.69
N GLU A 149 14.51 -21.67 16.61
CA GLU A 149 14.19 -22.62 17.69
C GLU A 149 13.56 -23.91 17.16
N PHE A 150 12.72 -23.82 16.13
CA PHE A 150 12.16 -24.98 15.44
C PHE A 150 13.28 -25.89 14.92
N TRP A 151 14.21 -25.37 14.13
CA TRP A 151 15.28 -26.20 13.55
C TRP A 151 16.28 -26.70 14.60
N LYS A 152 16.55 -25.92 15.66
CA LYS A 152 17.31 -26.41 16.82
C LYS A 152 16.62 -27.62 17.46
N SER A 153 15.31 -27.57 17.65
CA SER A 153 14.55 -28.66 18.26
C SER A 153 14.56 -29.94 17.41
N VAL A 154 14.49 -29.80 16.09
CA VAL A 154 14.57 -30.90 15.12
C VAL A 154 16.00 -31.45 15.04
N GLY A 155 17.02 -30.59 15.16
CA GLY A 155 18.43 -30.97 15.10
C GLY A 155 19.03 -31.49 16.41
N ALA A 156 18.27 -31.51 17.50
CA ALA A 156 18.77 -31.88 18.83
C ALA A 156 19.41 -33.28 18.87
N TYR A 157 20.39 -33.47 19.75
CA TYR A 157 21.13 -34.73 19.86
C TYR A 157 20.37 -35.78 20.67
N SER A 158 19.56 -35.34 21.65
CA SER A 158 18.78 -36.22 22.52
C SER A 158 17.29 -35.86 22.52
N ALA A 159 16.44 -36.84 22.85
CA ALA A 159 14.99 -36.62 23.00
C ALA A 159 14.68 -35.57 24.09
N LYS A 160 15.43 -35.59 25.19
CA LYS A 160 15.27 -34.63 26.30
C LYS A 160 15.60 -33.21 25.87
N GLU A 161 16.71 -33.04 25.16
CA GLU A 161 17.10 -31.74 24.59
C GLU A 161 16.10 -31.26 23.54
N SER A 162 15.68 -32.15 22.63
CA SER A 162 14.65 -31.85 21.63
C SER A 162 13.37 -31.35 22.28
N TRP A 163 12.92 -31.98 23.36
CA TRP A 163 11.75 -31.55 24.11
C TRP A 163 11.91 -30.16 24.74
N SER A 164 13.06 -29.87 25.35
CA SER A 164 13.34 -28.55 25.91
C SER A 164 13.35 -27.45 24.83
N LEU A 165 13.98 -27.71 23.69
CA LEU A 165 14.03 -26.77 22.56
C LEU A 165 12.66 -26.62 21.88
N TRP A 166 11.87 -27.70 21.84
CA TRP A 166 10.52 -27.68 21.30
C TRP A 166 9.60 -26.74 22.11
N GLN A 167 9.73 -26.72 23.44
CA GLN A 167 9.01 -25.75 24.28
C GLN A 167 9.41 -24.30 23.96
N GLY A 168 10.68 -24.07 23.64
CA GLY A 168 11.16 -22.79 23.12
C GLY A 168 10.46 -22.43 21.80
N ALA A 169 10.45 -23.34 20.83
CA ALA A 169 9.75 -23.13 19.56
C ALA A 169 8.25 -22.86 19.73
N GLU A 170 7.56 -23.55 20.66
CA GLU A 170 6.15 -23.29 20.99
C GLU A 170 5.94 -21.89 21.60
N ALA A 171 6.86 -21.44 22.46
CA ALA A 171 6.83 -20.10 23.03
C ALA A 171 7.02 -19.02 21.94
N GLU A 172 8.01 -19.20 21.06
CA GLU A 172 8.27 -18.29 19.94
C GLU A 172 7.12 -18.28 18.93
N PHE A 173 6.46 -19.43 18.71
CA PHE A 173 5.24 -19.52 17.91
C PHE A 173 4.08 -18.75 18.55
N ALA A 174 3.86 -18.90 19.85
CA ALA A 174 2.81 -18.16 20.55
C ALA A 174 3.05 -16.65 20.52
N ALA A 175 4.30 -16.22 20.67
CA ALA A 175 4.71 -14.82 20.50
C ALA A 175 4.46 -14.32 19.07
N LEU A 176 4.81 -15.12 18.05
CA LEU A 176 4.52 -14.83 16.64
C LEU A 176 3.02 -14.60 16.40
N GLN A 177 2.17 -15.50 16.89
CA GLN A 177 0.71 -15.38 16.73
C GLN A 177 0.15 -14.12 17.41
N ARG A 178 0.65 -13.78 18.60
CA ARG A 178 0.24 -12.56 19.31
C ARG A 178 0.65 -11.29 18.57
N LEU A 179 1.91 -11.23 18.11
CA LEU A 179 2.42 -10.07 17.36
C LEU A 179 1.71 -9.92 16.02
N ALA A 180 1.54 -11.00 15.26
CA ALA A 180 0.79 -10.98 14.01
C ALA A 180 -0.67 -10.54 14.23
N GLY A 181 -1.36 -11.09 15.24
CA GLY A 181 -2.72 -10.70 15.56
C GLY A 181 -2.86 -9.26 16.05
N LYS A 182 -1.85 -8.71 16.74
CA LYS A 182 -1.79 -7.28 17.06
C LYS A 182 -1.63 -6.44 15.79
N ALA A 183 -0.64 -6.76 14.96
CA ALA A 183 -0.38 -6.03 13.72
C ALA A 183 -1.58 -6.02 12.76
N ILE A 184 -2.31 -7.15 12.66
CA ILE A 184 -3.55 -7.22 11.86
C ILE A 184 -4.60 -6.23 12.38
N ARG A 185 -4.82 -6.17 13.70
CA ARG A 185 -5.79 -5.23 14.30
C ARG A 185 -5.35 -3.79 14.10
N ASP A 186 -4.09 -3.48 14.32
CA ASP A 186 -3.54 -2.13 14.12
C ASP A 186 -3.74 -1.68 12.66
N LEU A 187 -3.54 -2.57 11.67
CA LEU A 187 -3.80 -2.29 10.24
C LEU A 187 -5.29 -2.15 9.91
N GLU A 188 -6.16 -2.92 10.56
CA GLU A 188 -7.61 -2.81 10.40
C GLU A 188 -8.14 -1.49 10.97
N ASP A 189 -7.61 -1.05 12.12
CA ASP A 189 -7.91 0.23 12.73
C ASP A 189 -7.41 1.40 11.86
N GLU A 190 -6.18 1.31 11.32
CA GLU A 190 -5.64 2.32 10.38
C GLU A 190 -6.49 2.40 9.11
N ARG A 191 -6.91 1.24 8.57
CA ARG A 191 -7.80 1.20 7.41
C ARG A 191 -9.16 1.84 7.71
N GLN A 192 -9.73 1.57 8.89
CA GLN A 192 -11.00 2.16 9.29
C GLN A 192 -10.88 3.69 9.39
N GLN A 193 -9.80 4.20 9.98
CA GLN A 193 -9.51 5.64 10.02
C GLN A 193 -9.37 6.27 8.64
N LEU A 194 -8.77 5.57 7.68
CA LEU A 194 -8.66 6.05 6.29
C LEU A 194 -10.01 6.08 5.56
N VAL A 195 -10.96 5.22 5.93
CA VAL A 195 -12.32 5.22 5.38
C VAL A 195 -13.18 6.31 6.02
N ASP A 196 -13.01 6.53 7.33
CA ASP A 196 -13.81 7.48 8.11
C ASP A 196 -13.30 8.93 8.06
N ALA A 197 -12.09 9.16 7.53
CA ALA A 197 -11.53 10.49 7.39
C ALA A 197 -12.41 11.35 6.45
N PRO A 198 -13.01 12.45 6.94
CA PRO A 198 -13.80 13.33 6.09
C PRO A 198 -12.90 13.92 5.00
N ALA A 199 -13.39 13.94 3.76
CA ALA A 199 -12.75 14.65 2.67
C ALA A 199 -12.67 16.14 3.03
N GLN A 200 -11.51 16.59 3.51
CA GLN A 200 -11.19 17.99 3.77
C GLN A 200 -10.77 18.68 2.49
#